data_AF-A0A2S7JAF8-F1
#
_entry.id   AF-A0A2S7JAF8-F1
#
_cell.length_a   1.000
_cell.length_b   1.000
_cell.length_c   1.000
_cell.angle_alpha   90.00
_cell.angle_beta   90.00
_cell.angle_gamma   90.00
#
_symmetry.space_group_name_H-M   'P 1'
#
loop_
_entity.id
_entity.type
_entity.pdbx_description
1 polymer ?
#
loop_
_entity_poly.entity_id
_entity_poly.type
_entity_poly.pdbx_seq_one_letter_code
_entity_poly.pdbx_strand_id
1 'polypeptide(L)'
;MIMSFEKCYARHLGNCDGKSREHVISRVILESLAPFGVQGFPWLKPGETGQASPNSLTATVLCKHHNGLLSSYDAEAAKLFAHLKLIDSKRTPNELGTVPQISIDGIRFERWLLKVLCGIQASGNFQVNGKFFGKLSPSQYMIDLLYRDEPWKLGIGLYIDFEQRKRLNAFRGLGYDPIYVMTTPTNAMICGIDIHLWGFPFRGLFAVHEDGSFLPGYRPPKLEIVNGEVRKEITFSWPEGTPCNSWPTLTRDGTNPD
;
A
#
# COMPACT_ATOMS: atom_id res chain seq x y z
N MET A 1 -26.93 2.57 24.25
CA MET A 1 -26.81 3.67 23.26
C MET A 1 -25.70 3.27 22.29
N ILE A 2 -26.03 2.95 21.04
CA ILE A 2 -25.02 2.58 20.02
C ILE A 2 -24.22 3.84 19.72
N MET A 3 -22.93 3.87 20.06
CA MET A 3 -22.08 5.03 19.77
C MET A 3 -21.68 5.02 18.29
N SER A 4 -22.46 5.69 17.44
CA SER A 4 -22.11 5.84 16.03
C SER A 4 -21.00 6.88 15.86
N PHE A 5 -19.79 6.46 15.48
CA PHE A 5 -18.75 7.39 15.04
C PHE A 5 -19.00 7.80 13.58
N GLU A 6 -19.56 9.00 13.38
CA GLU A 6 -20.04 9.48 12.07
C GLU A 6 -18.96 9.54 10.98
N LYS A 7 -17.69 9.72 11.36
CA LYS A 7 -16.55 9.82 10.44
C LYS A 7 -15.93 8.47 10.07
N CYS A 8 -16.46 7.36 10.62
CA CYS A 8 -16.03 6.03 10.20
C CYS A 8 -16.50 5.77 8.76
N TYR A 9 -15.58 5.54 7.83
CA TYR A 9 -15.99 5.21 6.46
C TYR A 9 -16.76 3.88 6.39
N ALA A 10 -16.50 2.95 7.32
CA ALA A 10 -17.18 1.66 7.43
C ALA A 10 -18.50 1.72 8.22
N ARG A 11 -19.02 2.91 8.55
CA ARG A 11 -20.21 3.06 9.42
C ARG A 11 -21.45 2.31 8.96
N HIS A 12 -21.59 2.06 7.66
CA HIS A 12 -22.76 1.39 7.09
C HIS A 12 -22.80 -0.11 7.45
N LEU A 13 -21.69 -0.69 7.91
CA LEU A 13 -21.63 -2.06 8.44
C LEU A 13 -22.21 -2.17 9.87
N GLY A 14 -22.56 -1.04 10.51
CA GLY A 14 -23.06 -1.03 11.89
C GLY A 14 -21.94 -1.16 12.93
N ASN A 15 -22.30 -1.38 14.19
CA ASN A 15 -21.35 -1.68 15.29
C ASN A 15 -20.17 -0.71 15.49
N CYS A 16 -20.30 0.54 15.03
CA CYS A 16 -19.32 1.57 15.34
C CYS A 16 -19.21 1.74 16.86
N ASP A 17 -17.99 2.09 17.28
CA ASP A 17 -17.67 2.48 18.64
C ASP A 17 -16.86 3.79 18.62
N GLY A 18 -16.15 4.10 19.72
CA GLY A 18 -15.42 5.35 19.85
C GLY A 18 -14.36 5.62 18.76
N LYS A 19 -13.85 6.85 18.74
CA LYS A 19 -12.82 7.29 17.78
C LYS A 19 -11.55 6.42 17.85
N SER A 20 -11.04 6.00 16.69
CA SER A 20 -9.66 5.50 16.54
C SER A 20 -8.72 6.66 16.19
N ARG A 21 -7.47 6.59 16.66
CA ARG A 21 -6.37 7.45 16.16
C ARG A 21 -5.66 6.70 15.05
N GLU A 22 -6.38 6.45 13.97
CA GLU A 22 -5.84 5.73 12.84
C GLU A 22 -4.86 6.60 12.06
N HIS A 23 -3.86 5.97 11.47
CA HIS A 23 -2.92 6.64 10.59
C HIS A 23 -3.25 6.22 9.17
N VAL A 24 -2.97 7.09 8.19
CA VAL A 24 -3.15 6.78 6.76
C VAL A 24 -2.42 5.48 6.40
N ILE A 25 -1.28 5.25 7.06
CA ILE A 25 -0.53 4.00 7.09
C ILE A 25 -0.32 3.60 8.54
N SER A 26 -0.52 2.32 8.87
CA SER A 26 -0.48 1.83 10.25
C SER A 26 0.67 2.41 11.07
N ARG A 27 0.37 2.82 12.30
CA ARG A 27 1.32 3.45 13.23
C ARG A 27 2.61 2.64 13.40
N VAL A 28 2.49 1.31 13.45
CA VAL A 28 3.64 0.39 13.58
C VAL A 28 4.64 0.56 12.44
N ILE A 29 4.14 0.75 11.22
CA ILE A 29 4.98 1.00 10.03
C ILE A 29 5.63 2.38 10.15
N LEU A 30 4.86 3.40 10.52
CA LEU A 30 5.36 4.78 10.64
C LEU A 30 6.38 4.98 11.77
N GLU A 31 6.20 4.32 12.91
CA GLU A 31 7.15 4.36 14.02
C GLU A 31 8.46 3.65 13.66
N SER A 32 8.40 2.57 12.86
CA SER A 32 9.61 1.94 12.31
C SER A 32 10.38 2.83 11.34
N LEU A 33 9.76 3.92 10.88
CA LEU A 33 10.25 4.81 9.85
C LEU A 33 10.81 6.12 10.41
N ALA A 34 10.42 6.55 11.61
CA ALA A 34 10.68 7.90 12.09
C ALA A 34 12.17 8.23 12.36
N PRO A 35 12.68 9.39 11.90
CA PRO A 35 12.11 10.28 10.89
C PRO A 35 12.20 9.69 9.47
N PHE A 36 11.16 9.87 8.65
CA PHE A 36 11.11 9.34 7.28
C PHE A 36 10.75 10.38 6.23
N GLY A 37 11.29 10.15 5.04
CA GLY A 37 10.89 10.85 3.84
C GLY A 37 9.45 10.49 3.45
N VAL A 38 8.70 11.47 2.97
CA VAL A 38 7.36 11.30 2.40
C VAL A 38 7.25 11.89 1.00
N GLN A 39 6.46 11.27 0.13
CA GLN A 39 6.14 11.74 -1.23
C GLN A 39 4.64 11.57 -1.51
N GLY A 40 4.09 12.36 -2.44
CA GLY A 40 2.70 12.22 -2.92
C GLY A 40 1.63 12.86 -2.04
N PHE A 41 1.99 13.35 -0.85
CA PHE A 41 1.05 14.02 0.05
C PHE A 41 0.62 15.41 -0.47
N PRO A 42 -0.62 15.87 -0.19
CA PRO A 42 -1.15 17.11 -0.78
C PRO A 42 -0.42 18.41 -0.40
N TRP A 43 0.35 18.40 0.68
CA TRP A 43 1.16 19.55 1.10
C TRP A 43 2.55 19.59 0.42
N LEU A 44 2.86 18.58 -0.40
CA LEU A 44 4.09 18.50 -1.20
C LEU A 44 3.75 18.74 -2.66
N LYS A 45 4.60 19.47 -3.37
CA LYS A 45 4.49 19.60 -4.82
C LYS A 45 4.71 18.22 -5.49
N PRO A 46 4.16 17.98 -6.69
CA PRO A 46 4.46 16.77 -7.44
C PRO A 46 5.98 16.55 -7.58
N GLY A 47 6.45 15.35 -7.22
CA GLY A 47 7.88 14.99 -7.24
C GLY A 47 8.70 15.48 -6.05
N GLU A 48 8.13 16.29 -5.14
CA GLU A 48 8.82 16.78 -3.95
C GLU A 48 8.88 15.69 -2.86
N THR A 49 9.99 15.69 -2.13
CA THR A 49 10.17 14.87 -0.94
C THR A 49 10.11 15.74 0.30
N GLY A 50 9.26 15.38 1.25
CA GLY A 50 9.19 16.02 2.57
C GLY A 50 9.67 15.10 3.69
N GLN A 51 9.62 15.59 4.92
CA GLN A 51 9.78 14.79 6.14
C GLN A 51 8.45 14.75 6.89
N ALA A 52 8.12 13.60 7.46
CA ALA A 52 6.93 13.45 8.30
C ALA A 52 7.26 12.72 9.60
N SER A 53 6.44 12.99 10.61
CA SER A 53 6.36 12.18 11.82
C SER A 53 5.17 11.23 11.72
N PRO A 54 5.13 10.14 12.51
CA PRO A 54 3.93 9.30 12.62
C PRO A 54 2.69 10.15 12.93
N ASN A 55 2.80 11.06 13.90
CA ASN A 55 1.67 11.90 14.33
C ASN A 55 1.10 12.79 13.22
N SER A 56 1.93 13.27 12.30
CA SER A 56 1.47 14.11 11.16
C SER A 56 0.69 13.32 10.10
N LEU A 57 0.73 11.98 10.12
CA LEU A 57 -0.02 11.13 9.19
C LEU A 57 -1.26 10.48 9.84
N THR A 58 -1.76 11.06 10.93
CA THR A 58 -2.98 10.60 11.60
C THR A 58 -4.24 11.11 10.90
N ALA A 59 -5.22 10.23 10.73
CA ALA A 59 -6.54 10.53 10.23
C ALA A 59 -7.62 9.79 11.03
N THR A 60 -8.56 10.53 11.61
CA THR A 60 -9.68 9.94 12.37
C THR A 60 -10.80 9.50 11.42
N VAL A 61 -10.55 8.43 10.64
CA VAL A 61 -11.43 7.93 9.56
C VAL A 61 -12.06 6.56 9.84
N LEU A 62 -11.71 5.92 10.96
CA LEU A 62 -12.29 4.67 11.45
C LEU A 62 -12.61 4.77 12.94
N CYS A 63 -13.61 4.01 13.39
CA CYS A 63 -13.82 3.72 14.82
C CYS A 63 -12.85 2.63 15.29
N LYS A 64 -12.72 2.42 16.61
CA LYS A 64 -11.81 1.40 17.16
C LYS A 64 -12.21 -0.01 16.75
N HIS A 65 -13.50 -0.32 16.70
CA HIS A 65 -14.05 -1.63 16.31
C HIS A 65 -13.63 -1.99 14.90
N HIS A 66 -14.05 -1.19 13.91
CA HIS A 66 -13.73 -1.41 12.51
C HIS A 66 -12.22 -1.39 12.24
N ASN A 67 -11.49 -0.48 12.88
CA ASN A 67 -10.04 -0.47 12.76
C ASN A 67 -9.39 -1.74 13.32
N GLY A 68 -9.88 -2.23 14.46
CA GLY A 68 -9.39 -3.45 15.10
C GLY A 68 -9.57 -4.69 14.22
N LEU A 69 -10.69 -4.78 13.49
CA LEU A 69 -10.94 -5.87 12.54
C LEU A 69 -9.90 -5.93 11.40
N LEU A 70 -9.27 -4.81 11.06
CA LEU A 70 -8.27 -4.72 9.98
C LEU A 70 -6.82 -4.85 10.49
N SER A 71 -6.60 -5.05 11.79
CA SER A 71 -5.26 -5.04 12.40
C SER A 71 -4.34 -6.16 11.89
N SER A 72 -4.90 -7.30 11.48
CA SER A 72 -4.14 -8.40 10.88
C SER A 72 -3.53 -8.01 9.53
N TYR A 73 -4.16 -7.12 8.77
CA TYR A 73 -3.64 -6.62 7.49
C TYR A 73 -2.45 -5.68 7.73
N ASP A 74 -2.55 -4.82 8.76
CA ASP A 74 -1.44 -3.96 9.18
C ASP A 74 -0.23 -4.75 9.64
N ALA A 75 -0.45 -5.84 10.40
CA ALA A 75 0.62 -6.69 10.89
C ALA A 75 1.40 -7.34 9.72
N GLU A 76 0.68 -7.81 8.68
CA GLU A 76 1.32 -8.42 7.51
C GLU A 76 2.13 -7.40 6.71
N ALA A 77 1.61 -6.19 6.53
CA ALA A 77 2.35 -5.11 5.87
C ALA A 77 3.56 -4.65 6.69
N ALA A 78 3.46 -4.58 8.01
CA ALA A 78 4.58 -4.28 8.89
C ALA A 78 5.69 -5.33 8.80
N LYS A 79 5.31 -6.61 8.68
CA LYS A 79 6.22 -7.73 8.48
C LYS A 79 6.99 -7.63 7.15
N LEU A 80 6.29 -7.35 6.05
CA LEU A 80 6.92 -7.06 4.75
C LEU A 80 7.88 -5.87 4.87
N PHE A 81 7.41 -4.78 5.47
CA PHE A 81 8.18 -3.55 5.55
C PHE A 81 9.48 -3.70 6.35
N ALA A 82 9.42 -4.37 7.51
CA ALA A 82 10.60 -4.70 8.31
C ALA A 82 11.62 -5.51 7.51
N HIS A 83 11.13 -6.44 6.67
CA HIS A 83 11.98 -7.24 5.80
C HIS A 83 12.64 -6.42 4.67
N LEU A 84 11.89 -5.50 4.04
CA LEU A 84 12.46 -4.58 3.02
C LEU A 84 13.59 -3.71 3.58
N LYS A 85 13.47 -3.25 4.83
CA LYS A 85 14.56 -2.53 5.52
C LYS A 85 15.77 -3.42 5.77
N LEU A 86 15.55 -4.66 6.21
CA LEU A 86 16.63 -5.64 6.42
C LEU A 86 17.39 -5.91 5.12
N ILE A 87 16.67 -6.10 4.00
CA ILE A 87 17.23 -6.24 2.66
C ILE A 87 18.13 -5.06 2.32
N ASP A 88 17.74 -3.83 2.65
CA ASP A 88 18.50 -2.63 2.34
C ASP A 88 19.73 -2.42 3.23
N SER A 89 19.69 -2.90 4.48
CA SER A 89 20.75 -2.72 5.48
C SER A 89 21.97 -3.63 5.26
N LYS A 90 21.78 -4.81 4.66
CA LYS A 90 22.87 -5.79 4.40
C LYS A 90 23.33 -5.65 2.96
N ARG A 91 24.41 -4.88 2.73
CA ARG A 91 24.80 -4.38 1.40
C ARG A 91 25.99 -5.10 0.79
N THR A 92 26.78 -5.85 1.56
CA THR A 92 27.96 -6.54 1.03
C THR A 92 27.88 -8.07 1.17
N PRO A 93 28.53 -8.83 0.26
CA PRO A 93 28.69 -10.27 0.41
C PRO A 93 29.39 -10.68 1.72
N ASN A 94 30.16 -9.81 2.36
CA ASN A 94 30.84 -10.15 3.61
C ASN A 94 29.97 -9.94 4.87
N GLU A 95 28.77 -9.34 4.73
CA GLU A 95 27.76 -9.20 5.80
C GLU A 95 26.74 -10.36 5.80
N LEU A 96 27.05 -11.46 5.11
CA LEU A 96 26.23 -12.65 4.88
C LEU A 96 25.96 -13.45 6.17
N GLY A 97 25.21 -12.88 7.10
CA GLY A 97 24.13 -13.66 7.68
C GLY A 97 23.02 -13.72 6.63
N THR A 98 22.66 -14.92 6.14
CA THR A 98 21.54 -15.16 5.23
C THR A 98 20.38 -14.26 5.63
N VAL A 99 19.94 -13.36 4.74
CA VAL A 99 18.69 -12.63 4.98
C VAL A 99 17.61 -13.70 5.07
N PRO A 100 16.90 -13.86 6.20
CA PRO A 100 15.94 -14.94 6.36
C PRO A 100 14.89 -14.81 5.26
N GLN A 101 14.63 -15.89 4.51
CA GLN A 101 13.50 -15.87 3.59
C GLN A 101 12.22 -15.54 4.36
N ILE A 102 11.41 -14.67 3.77
CA ILE A 102 10.11 -14.31 4.31
C ILE A 102 9.01 -14.82 3.38
N SER A 103 7.91 -15.23 3.98
CA SER A 103 6.63 -15.44 3.31
C SER A 103 5.64 -14.40 3.77
N ILE A 104 4.96 -13.73 2.84
CA ILE A 104 3.92 -12.73 3.07
C ILE A 104 2.59 -13.32 2.64
N ASP A 105 1.56 -13.20 3.49
CA ASP A 105 0.19 -13.48 3.08
C ASP A 105 -0.25 -12.43 2.04
N GLY A 106 -0.32 -12.85 0.77
CA GLY A 106 -0.61 -11.98 -0.35
C GLY A 106 -2.00 -11.36 -0.26
N ILE A 107 -2.99 -12.09 0.26
CA ILE A 107 -4.36 -11.59 0.43
C ILE A 107 -4.41 -10.52 1.51
N ARG A 108 -3.76 -10.74 2.66
CA ARG A 108 -3.70 -9.73 3.73
C ARG A 108 -2.97 -8.47 3.28
N PHE A 109 -1.89 -8.62 2.50
CA PHE A 109 -1.17 -7.49 1.94
C PHE A 109 -2.01 -6.71 0.90
N GLU A 110 -2.72 -7.43 0.03
CA GLU A 110 -3.72 -6.87 -0.89
C GLU A 110 -4.78 -6.04 -0.15
N ARG A 111 -5.36 -6.59 0.92
CA ARG A 111 -6.35 -5.90 1.75
C ARG A 111 -5.77 -4.72 2.50
N TRP A 112 -4.50 -4.78 2.89
CA TRP A 112 -3.80 -3.63 3.46
C TRP A 112 -3.66 -2.48 2.45
N LEU A 113 -3.30 -2.75 1.19
CA LEU A 113 -3.26 -1.72 0.15
C LEU A 113 -4.63 -1.05 -0.05
N LEU A 114 -5.69 -1.85 -0.07
CA LEU A 114 -7.06 -1.33 -0.15
C LEU A 114 -7.41 -0.47 1.08
N LYS A 115 -7.00 -0.89 2.28
CA LYS A 115 -7.20 -0.12 3.51
C LYS A 115 -6.53 1.24 3.42
N VAL A 116 -5.28 1.29 2.94
CA VAL A 116 -4.53 2.53 2.72
C VAL A 116 -5.27 3.44 1.74
N LEU A 117 -5.74 2.90 0.60
CA LEU A 117 -6.53 3.66 -0.37
C LEU A 117 -7.80 4.26 0.25
N CYS A 118 -8.60 3.45 0.95
CA CYS A 118 -9.82 3.92 1.63
C CYS A 118 -9.50 5.01 2.69
N GLY A 119 -8.42 4.83 3.44
CA GLY A 119 -7.94 5.79 4.44
C GLY A 119 -7.52 7.13 3.81
N ILE A 120 -6.80 7.08 2.69
CA ILE A 120 -6.39 8.26 1.91
C ILE A 120 -7.62 9.01 1.38
N GLN A 121 -8.58 8.31 0.77
CA GLN A 121 -9.83 8.89 0.28
C GLN A 121 -10.62 9.59 1.40
N ALA A 122 -10.87 8.86 2.50
CA ALA A 122 -11.66 9.36 3.62
C ALA A 122 -10.98 10.51 4.38
N SER A 123 -9.65 10.51 4.43
CA SER A 123 -8.87 11.56 5.09
C SER A 123 -8.74 12.82 4.22
N GLY A 124 -8.85 12.67 2.90
CA GLY A 124 -8.57 13.72 1.92
C GLY A 124 -7.08 13.91 1.66
N ASN A 125 -6.23 12.97 2.09
CA ASN A 125 -4.79 13.04 1.87
C ASN A 125 -4.38 12.58 0.47
N PHE A 126 -5.07 13.01 -0.58
CA PHE A 126 -4.62 12.74 -1.96
C PHE A 126 -4.71 13.98 -2.84
N GLN A 127 -3.88 13.95 -3.87
CA GLN A 127 -3.84 14.95 -4.92
C GLN A 127 -3.84 14.26 -6.27
N VAL A 128 -4.38 14.95 -7.27
CA VAL A 128 -4.35 14.54 -8.66
C VAL A 128 -3.66 15.66 -9.44
N ASN A 129 -2.52 15.35 -10.07
CA ASN A 129 -1.70 16.33 -10.81
C ASN A 129 -1.38 17.60 -10.01
N GLY A 130 -1.00 17.43 -8.73
CA GLY A 130 -0.66 18.55 -7.84
C GLY A 130 -1.86 19.33 -7.28
N LYS A 131 -3.09 18.89 -7.56
CA LYS A 131 -4.31 19.55 -7.09
C LYS A 131 -4.97 18.74 -5.98
N PHE A 132 -5.28 19.40 -4.87
CA PHE A 132 -6.09 18.85 -3.80
C PHE A 132 -7.50 18.55 -4.28
N PHE A 133 -7.98 17.34 -4.03
CA PHE A 133 -9.27 16.86 -4.53
C PHE A 133 -10.33 16.68 -3.42
N GLY A 134 -9.99 17.04 -2.17
CA GLY A 134 -10.93 16.96 -1.04
C GLY A 134 -11.05 15.55 -0.45
N LYS A 135 -12.04 15.37 0.44
CA LYS A 135 -12.38 14.07 1.02
C LYS A 135 -13.33 13.32 0.10
N LEU A 136 -13.05 12.06 -0.15
CA LEU A 136 -13.94 11.14 -0.86
C LEU A 136 -14.43 10.05 0.09
N SER A 137 -15.65 9.58 -0.14
CA SER A 137 -16.12 8.36 0.52
C SER A 137 -15.66 7.15 -0.29
N PRO A 138 -14.94 6.18 0.30
CA PRO A 138 -14.70 4.90 -0.35
C PRO A 138 -16.03 4.26 -0.77
N SER A 139 -16.04 3.55 -1.89
CA SER A 139 -17.26 2.90 -2.37
C SER A 139 -17.68 1.78 -1.41
N GLN A 140 -18.97 1.49 -1.35
CA GLN A 140 -19.48 0.37 -0.54
C GLN A 140 -18.83 -0.95 -0.96
N TYR A 141 -18.60 -1.14 -2.26
CA TYR A 141 -17.87 -2.28 -2.79
C TYR A 141 -16.46 -2.42 -2.18
N MET A 142 -15.66 -1.36 -2.13
CA MET A 142 -14.32 -1.39 -1.52
C MET A 142 -14.37 -1.72 -0.02
N ILE A 143 -15.39 -1.21 0.68
CA ILE A 143 -15.55 -1.47 2.11
C ILE A 143 -15.99 -2.92 2.33
N ASP A 144 -16.94 -3.42 1.55
CA ASP A 144 -17.35 -4.82 1.59
C ASP A 144 -16.17 -5.74 1.29
N LEU A 145 -15.34 -5.41 0.30
CA LEU A 145 -14.08 -6.12 0.07
C LEU A 145 -13.24 -6.11 1.36
N LEU A 146 -12.99 -4.99 2.03
CA LEU A 146 -12.13 -4.98 3.24
C LEU A 146 -12.61 -5.88 4.39
N TYR A 147 -13.92 -5.86 4.67
CA TYR A 147 -14.47 -6.48 5.88
C TYR A 147 -15.09 -7.86 5.64
N ARG A 148 -15.37 -8.22 4.39
CA ARG A 148 -15.92 -9.52 4.04
C ARG A 148 -14.83 -10.39 3.43
N ASP A 149 -14.89 -11.68 3.74
CA ASP A 149 -14.02 -12.67 3.12
C ASP A 149 -14.54 -13.10 1.73
N GLU A 150 -14.90 -12.10 0.92
CA GLU A 150 -15.39 -12.33 -0.44
C GLU A 150 -14.21 -12.43 -1.42
N PRO A 151 -14.24 -13.37 -2.38
CA PRO A 151 -13.24 -13.45 -3.43
C PRO A 151 -13.32 -12.23 -4.35
N TRP A 152 -12.15 -11.71 -4.71
CA TRP A 152 -12.06 -10.52 -5.56
C TRP A 152 -12.42 -10.86 -7.01
N LYS A 153 -13.05 -9.92 -7.72
CA LYS A 153 -13.29 -10.10 -9.17
C LYS A 153 -11.96 -10.24 -9.90
N LEU A 154 -11.97 -10.96 -11.02
CA LEU A 154 -10.81 -11.06 -11.89
C LEU A 154 -10.37 -9.65 -12.35
N GLY A 155 -9.06 -9.40 -12.35
CA GLY A 155 -8.51 -8.08 -12.71
C GLY A 155 -8.54 -7.05 -11.57
N ILE A 156 -8.84 -7.49 -10.34
CA ILE A 156 -8.69 -6.68 -9.14
C ILE A 156 -7.59 -7.29 -8.28
N GLY A 157 -6.71 -6.44 -7.79
CA GLY A 157 -5.91 -6.73 -6.62
C GLY A 157 -4.51 -6.14 -6.64
N LEU A 158 -3.55 -6.88 -6.09
CA LEU A 158 -2.15 -6.51 -6.15
C LEU A 158 -1.70 -6.67 -7.60
N TYR A 159 -0.99 -5.65 -8.04
CA TYR A 159 -0.17 -5.65 -9.22
C TYR A 159 1.22 -5.25 -8.79
N ILE A 160 2.20 -5.88 -9.39
CA ILE A 160 3.55 -5.42 -9.28
C ILE A 160 4.08 -5.23 -10.70
N ASP A 161 3.73 -4.07 -11.25
CA ASP A 161 4.10 -3.64 -12.59
C ASP A 161 5.57 -3.16 -12.57
N PHE A 162 6.46 -4.00 -13.08
CA PHE A 162 7.89 -3.75 -13.09
C PHE A 162 8.48 -3.63 -14.50
N GLU A 163 7.70 -3.78 -15.56
CA GLU A 163 8.22 -3.59 -16.93
C GLU A 163 8.80 -2.19 -17.11
N GLN A 164 8.25 -1.20 -16.40
CA GLN A 164 8.71 0.19 -16.42
C GLN A 164 9.84 0.50 -15.43
N ARG A 165 10.13 -0.38 -14.45
CA ARG A 165 11.10 -0.11 -13.35
C ARG A 165 11.96 -1.32 -13.03
N LYS A 166 12.95 -1.61 -13.89
CA LYS A 166 14.00 -2.63 -13.62
C LYS A 166 14.92 -2.23 -12.45
N ARG A 167 14.98 -0.95 -12.13
CA ARG A 167 15.81 -0.37 -11.07
C ARG A 167 14.95 0.29 -10.00
N LEU A 168 15.21 -0.07 -8.74
CA LEU A 168 14.49 0.46 -7.58
C LEU A 168 14.87 1.91 -7.30
N ASN A 169 13.89 2.72 -6.89
CA ASN A 169 14.14 4.10 -6.47
C ASN A 169 15.02 4.14 -5.20
N ALA A 170 15.96 5.07 -5.15
CA ALA A 170 16.81 5.32 -3.98
C ALA A 170 16.04 5.86 -2.77
N PHE A 171 14.82 6.36 -2.96
CA PHE A 171 13.99 6.92 -1.92
C PHE A 171 13.71 5.91 -0.77
N ARG A 172 14.13 6.26 0.45
CA ARG A 172 13.96 5.48 1.68
C ARG A 172 12.86 6.07 2.54
N GLY A 173 11.63 5.95 2.06
CA GLY A 173 10.49 6.55 2.74
C GLY A 173 9.18 5.94 2.29
N LEU A 174 8.12 6.72 2.48
CA LEU A 174 6.77 6.39 2.06
C LEU A 174 6.31 7.34 0.96
N GLY A 175 5.94 6.81 -0.20
CA GLY A 175 5.28 7.57 -1.26
C GLY A 175 4.00 6.86 -1.68
N TYR A 176 3.04 7.61 -2.22
CA TYR A 176 1.94 7.01 -2.97
C TYR A 176 1.39 7.97 -4.02
N ASP A 177 0.78 7.41 -5.04
CA ASP A 177 0.05 8.12 -6.07
C ASP A 177 -1.30 7.41 -6.32
N PRO A 178 -2.43 8.13 -6.35
CA PRO A 178 -3.71 7.51 -6.68
C PRO A 178 -3.72 7.11 -8.16
N ILE A 179 -4.27 5.94 -8.46
CA ILE A 179 -4.59 5.53 -9.83
C ILE A 179 -6.04 5.93 -10.06
N TYR A 180 -6.29 6.70 -11.11
CA TYR A 180 -7.61 7.23 -11.40
C TYR A 180 -7.89 7.23 -12.90
N VAL A 181 -9.18 7.19 -13.22
CA VAL A 181 -9.68 7.39 -14.58
C VAL A 181 -10.59 8.61 -14.57
N MET A 182 -10.37 9.53 -15.50
CA MET A 182 -11.26 10.67 -15.68
C MET A 182 -12.57 10.17 -16.30
N THR A 183 -13.67 10.30 -15.57
CA THR A 183 -15.01 9.96 -16.07
C THR A 183 -15.66 11.14 -16.79
N THR A 184 -15.25 12.36 -16.43
CA THR A 184 -15.51 13.61 -17.16
C THR A 184 -14.29 14.52 -17.03
N PRO A 185 -14.20 15.69 -17.71
CA PRO A 185 -13.09 16.62 -17.51
C PRO A 185 -12.90 17.12 -16.07
N THR A 186 -13.94 17.00 -15.24
CA THR A 186 -13.95 17.50 -13.85
C THR A 186 -14.16 16.40 -12.82
N ASN A 187 -14.39 15.15 -13.25
CA ASN A 187 -14.69 14.04 -12.36
C ASN A 187 -13.73 12.89 -12.61
N ALA A 188 -13.18 12.34 -11.53
CA ALA A 188 -12.22 11.24 -11.55
C ALA A 188 -12.73 10.11 -10.67
N MET A 189 -12.67 8.89 -11.19
CA MET A 189 -12.86 7.67 -10.42
C MET A 189 -11.51 7.16 -9.95
N ILE A 190 -11.31 7.10 -8.63
CA ILE A 190 -10.11 6.48 -8.07
C ILE A 190 -10.25 4.96 -8.17
N CYS A 191 -9.37 4.36 -8.97
CA CYS A 191 -9.38 2.93 -9.28
C CYS A 191 -8.37 2.14 -8.45
N GLY A 192 -7.36 2.82 -7.89
CA GLY A 192 -6.26 2.13 -7.22
C GLY A 192 -5.25 3.07 -6.58
N ILE A 193 -4.11 2.51 -6.23
CA ILE A 193 -2.99 3.21 -5.61
C ILE A 193 -1.66 2.59 -6.06
N ASP A 194 -0.72 3.44 -6.45
CA ASP A 194 0.70 3.10 -6.43
C ASP A 194 1.26 3.50 -5.07
N ILE A 195 1.87 2.58 -4.37
CA ILE A 195 2.59 2.85 -3.12
C ILE A 195 4.07 2.52 -3.30
N HIS A 196 4.91 3.36 -2.71
CA HIS A 196 6.34 3.21 -2.67
C HIS A 196 6.76 3.05 -1.21
N LEU A 197 7.21 1.85 -0.87
CA LEU A 197 7.67 1.50 0.46
C LEU A 197 9.18 1.25 0.41
N TRP A 198 9.96 2.14 1.00
CA TRP A 198 11.43 2.01 1.00
C TRP A 198 12.02 1.90 -0.41
N GLY A 199 11.36 2.52 -1.39
CA GLY A 199 11.74 2.51 -2.80
C GLY A 199 11.18 1.33 -3.59
N PHE A 200 10.53 0.35 -2.94
CA PHE A 200 9.85 -0.77 -3.58
C PHE A 200 8.43 -0.34 -4.02
N PRO A 201 8.10 -0.44 -5.31
CA PRO A 201 6.76 -0.11 -5.80
C PRO A 201 5.81 -1.29 -5.64
N PHE A 202 4.58 -0.99 -5.19
CA PHE A 202 3.46 -1.91 -5.19
C PHE A 202 2.25 -1.17 -5.76
N ARG A 203 1.51 -1.80 -6.67
CA ARG A 203 0.30 -1.25 -7.27
C ARG A 203 -0.90 -2.03 -6.75
N GLY A 204 -1.94 -1.36 -6.31
CA GLY A 204 -3.21 -1.97 -5.96
C GLY A 204 -4.30 -1.42 -6.86
N LEU A 205 -4.99 -2.28 -7.63
CA LEU A 205 -6.16 -1.90 -8.43
C LEU A 205 -7.41 -2.51 -7.80
N PHE A 206 -8.37 -1.66 -7.44
CA PHE A 206 -9.52 -1.99 -6.59
C PHE A 206 -10.88 -1.54 -7.16
N ALA A 207 -10.89 -0.89 -8.33
CA ALA A 207 -12.09 -0.69 -9.11
C ALA A 207 -11.85 -1.19 -10.55
N VAL A 208 -12.82 -1.93 -11.08
CA VAL A 208 -12.81 -2.36 -12.47
C VAL A 208 -13.35 -1.20 -13.30
N HIS A 209 -12.56 -0.74 -14.26
CA HIS A 209 -13.10 0.10 -15.32
C HIS A 209 -13.81 -0.79 -16.33
N GLU A 210 -15.01 -0.41 -16.76
CA GLU A 210 -15.90 -1.25 -17.59
C GLU A 210 -15.31 -1.60 -18.96
N ASP A 211 -14.28 -0.89 -19.43
CA ASP A 211 -13.61 -1.16 -20.71
C ASP A 211 -12.62 -2.33 -20.67
N GLY A 212 -12.40 -2.97 -19.52
CA GLY A 212 -11.49 -4.12 -19.42
C GLY A 212 -10.00 -3.78 -19.59
N SER A 213 -9.61 -2.50 -19.50
CA SER A 213 -8.22 -2.04 -19.70
C SER A 213 -7.22 -2.51 -18.63
N PHE A 214 -7.68 -3.11 -17.54
CA PHE A 214 -6.80 -3.68 -16.52
C PHE A 214 -6.56 -5.17 -16.79
N LEU A 215 -5.29 -5.51 -17.03
CA LEU A 215 -4.80 -6.88 -17.16
C LEU A 215 -5.20 -7.72 -15.92
N PRO A 216 -5.33 -9.06 -16.00
CA PRO A 216 -5.62 -9.89 -14.84
C PRO A 216 -4.63 -9.64 -13.68
N GLY A 217 -5.15 -9.69 -12.45
CA GLY A 217 -4.44 -9.41 -11.19
C GLY A 217 -3.04 -10.00 -11.16
N TYR A 218 -2.01 -9.16 -11.13
CA TYR A 218 -0.61 -9.61 -11.07
C TYR A 218 -0.23 -9.92 -9.61
N ARG A 219 -0.60 -11.13 -9.19
CA ARG A 219 -0.25 -11.76 -7.91
C ARG A 219 1.03 -12.61 -8.06
N PRO A 220 2.24 -12.04 -7.95
CA PRO A 220 3.44 -12.82 -8.17
C PRO A 220 3.64 -13.79 -7.00
N PRO A 221 4.13 -15.01 -7.25
CA PRO A 221 4.45 -15.96 -6.18
C PRO A 221 5.69 -15.53 -5.40
N LYS A 222 6.55 -14.70 -6.00
CA LYS A 222 7.75 -14.18 -5.37
C LYS A 222 8.18 -12.84 -5.95
N LEU A 223 8.99 -12.10 -5.20
CA LEU A 223 9.74 -10.94 -5.63
C LEU A 223 11.23 -11.24 -5.42
N GLU A 224 12.01 -11.20 -6.49
CA GLU A 224 13.46 -11.39 -6.40
C GLU A 224 14.16 -10.02 -6.41
N ILE A 225 15.12 -9.83 -5.51
CA ILE A 225 15.84 -8.58 -5.34
C ILE A 225 17.33 -8.87 -5.47
N VAL A 226 17.96 -8.23 -6.43
CA VAL A 226 19.37 -8.41 -6.79
C VAL A 226 20.13 -7.14 -6.43
N ASN A 227 21.21 -7.28 -5.67
CA ASN A 227 22.16 -6.22 -5.34
C ASN A 227 23.58 -6.74 -5.56
N GLY A 228 24.17 -6.43 -6.71
CA GLY A 228 25.42 -7.07 -7.16
C GLY A 228 25.25 -8.58 -7.30
N GLU A 229 26.09 -9.35 -6.60
CA GLU A 229 26.03 -10.82 -6.57
C GLU A 229 25.01 -11.37 -5.56
N VAL A 230 24.49 -10.52 -4.66
CA VAL A 230 23.56 -10.94 -3.61
C VAL A 230 22.15 -11.00 -4.15
N ARG A 231 21.51 -12.16 -4.01
CA ARG A 231 20.09 -12.38 -4.31
C ARG A 231 19.29 -12.57 -3.03
N LYS A 232 18.15 -11.89 -2.93
CA LYS A 232 17.22 -11.99 -1.82
C LYS A 232 15.82 -12.18 -2.37
N GLU A 233 14.98 -12.90 -1.64
CA GLU A 233 13.64 -13.26 -2.10
C GLU A 233 12.58 -12.96 -1.05
N ILE A 234 11.43 -12.49 -1.52
CA ILE A 234 10.20 -12.36 -0.75
C ILE A 234 9.18 -13.24 -1.43
N THR A 235 8.63 -14.22 -0.72
CA THR A 235 7.58 -15.09 -1.26
C THR A 235 6.22 -14.56 -0.84
N PHE A 236 5.22 -14.72 -1.71
CA PHE A 236 3.83 -14.40 -1.41
C PHE A 236 3.02 -15.70 -1.43
N SER A 237 2.32 -15.98 -0.34
CA SER A 237 1.35 -17.07 -0.28
C SER A 237 0.00 -16.60 -0.80
N TRP A 238 -0.60 -17.42 -1.67
CA TRP A 238 -1.90 -17.17 -2.29
C TRP A 238 -2.79 -18.40 -2.12
N PRO A 239 -4.12 -18.25 -2.08
CA PRO A 239 -5.05 -19.37 -2.09
C PRO A 239 -4.82 -20.29 -3.29
N GLU A 240 -5.11 -21.57 -3.12
CA GLU A 240 -5.04 -22.56 -4.20
C GLU A 240 -5.91 -22.12 -5.40
N GLY A 241 -5.42 -22.35 -6.62
CA GLY A 241 -6.11 -21.93 -7.85
C GLY A 241 -5.96 -20.45 -8.19
N THR A 242 -5.22 -19.66 -7.40
CA THR A 242 -4.84 -18.29 -7.79
C THR A 242 -3.96 -18.35 -9.05
N PRO A 243 -4.31 -17.63 -10.13
CA PRO A 243 -3.52 -17.64 -11.36
C PRO A 243 -2.05 -17.26 -11.09
N CYS A 244 -1.13 -18.17 -11.43
CA CYS A 244 0.29 -17.90 -11.36
C CYS A 244 0.68 -16.94 -12.47
N ASN A 245 1.19 -15.76 -12.08
CA ASN A 245 1.86 -14.86 -13.00
C ASN A 245 3.38 -15.06 -12.92
N SER A 246 4.12 -14.46 -13.85
CA SER A 246 5.57 -14.37 -13.74
C SER A 246 5.97 -13.74 -12.39
N TRP A 247 7.18 -14.00 -11.92
CA TRP A 247 7.75 -13.24 -10.81
C TRP A 247 8.74 -12.21 -11.33
N PRO A 248 8.70 -10.99 -10.80
CA PRO A 248 9.63 -9.95 -11.20
C PRO A 248 10.97 -10.08 -10.45
N THR A 249 12.04 -9.74 -11.17
CA THR A 249 13.38 -9.57 -10.61
C THR A 249 13.75 -8.09 -10.62
N LEU A 250 14.08 -7.55 -9.45
CA LEU A 250 14.41 -6.16 -9.25
C LEU A 250 15.89 -5.98 -9.00
N THR A 251 16.50 -5.01 -9.68
CA THR A 251 17.84 -4.58 -9.34
C THR A 251 17.75 -3.39 -8.39
N ARG A 252 18.38 -3.53 -7.21
CA ARG A 252 18.63 -2.43 -6.31
C ARG A 252 20.03 -1.92 -6.59
N ASP A 253 20.14 -0.91 -7.44
CA ASP A 253 21.42 -0.24 -7.63
C ASP A 253 21.82 0.39 -6.28
N GLY A 254 23.00 0.03 -5.78
CA GLY A 254 23.63 0.78 -4.70
C GLY A 254 23.90 2.19 -5.20
N THR A 255 23.00 3.13 -4.94
CA THR A 255 23.36 4.54 -5.02
C THR A 255 24.50 4.77 -4.05
N ASN A 256 25.58 5.38 -4.55
CA ASN A 256 26.84 5.64 -3.86
C ASN A 256 26.64 6.07 -2.41
N PRO A 257 27.57 5.73 -1.51
CA PRO A 257 27.63 6.36 -0.21
C PRO A 257 27.86 7.86 -0.43
N ASP A 258 26.90 8.68 -0.01
CA ASP A 258 27.24 10.03 0.45
C ASP A 258 27.93 9.90 1.81
#